data_AF-G5E1W7-F1
#
_entry.id   AF-G5E1W7-F1
#
_cell.length_a   1.000
_cell.length_b   1.000
_cell.length_c   1.000
_cell.angle_alpha   90.00
_cell.angle_beta   90.00
_cell.angle_gamma   90.00
#
_symmetry.space_group_name_H-M   'P 1'
#
loop_
_entity.id
_entity.type
_entity.pdbx_description
1 polymer ?
#
loop_
_entity_poly.entity_id
_entity_poly.type
_entity_poly.pdbx_seq_one_letter_code
_entity_poly.pdbx_strand_id
1 'polypeptide(L)' 'QHVHDDMPQEMENPYKEPPKKCILCEVTVDYKNTQLLSQFISPHTGRIYGRHITGLCGRKQKAISKAIKRAHIM' A
#
# COMPACT_ATOMS: atom_id res chain seq x y z
N GLN A 1 -40.18 5.64 35.11
CA GLN A 1 -39.03 6.44 34.61
C GLN A 1 -37.95 5.47 34.17
N HIS A 2 -37.81 5.18 32.88
CA HIS A 2 -36.69 4.39 32.31
C HIS A 2 -36.54 4.63 30.79
N VAL A 3 -37.15 5.68 30.23
CA VAL A 3 -37.20 5.90 28.78
C VAL A 3 -35.91 6.54 28.26
N HIS A 4 -35.07 7.05 29.16
CA HIS A 4 -33.87 7.82 28.80
C HIS A 4 -32.60 6.97 28.68
N ASP A 5 -32.63 5.71 29.17
CA ASP A 5 -31.46 4.81 29.19
C ASP A 5 -31.24 4.10 27.84
N ASP A 6 -32.30 3.92 27.05
CA ASP A 6 -32.26 3.26 25.72
C ASP A 6 -31.98 4.24 24.56
N MET A 7 -31.71 5.52 24.87
CA MET A 7 -31.39 6.51 23.85
C MET A 7 -30.01 6.24 23.25
N PRO A 8 -29.83 6.39 21.92
CA PRO A 8 -28.53 6.23 21.28
C PRO A 8 -27.53 7.24 21.85
N GLN A 9 -26.36 6.72 22.27
CA GLN A 9 -25.25 7.55 22.73
C GLN A 9 -24.36 7.94 21.54
N GLU A 10 -23.88 9.19 21.55
CA GLU A 10 -22.87 9.63 20.60
C GLU A 10 -21.53 8.93 20.91
N MET A 11 -21.07 8.09 19.98
CA MET A 11 -19.79 7.36 20.08
C MET A 11 -19.13 7.23 18.70
N GLU A 12 -17.82 6.97 18.67
CA GLU A 12 -17.16 6.54 17.43
C GLU A 12 -17.75 5.20 16.95
N ASN A 13 -17.85 5.01 15.63
CA ASN A 13 -18.42 3.78 15.07
C ASN A 13 -17.61 2.54 15.51
N PRO A 14 -18.17 1.68 16.40
CA PRO A 14 -17.45 0.52 16.93
C PRO A 14 -17.27 -0.59 15.89
N TYR A 15 -18.04 -0.55 14.79
CA TYR A 15 -17.98 -1.50 13.68
C TYR A 15 -17.09 -1.01 12.53
N LYS A 16 -16.36 0.09 12.72
CA LYS A 16 -15.48 0.65 11.69
C LYS A 16 -14.27 -0.27 11.48
N GLU A 17 -14.22 -0.90 10.32
CA GLU A 17 -13.06 -1.70 9.91
C GLU A 17 -11.80 -0.84 9.75
N PRO A 18 -10.61 -1.42 10.04
CA PRO A 18 -9.36 -0.72 9.80
C PRO A 18 -9.16 -0.45 8.31
N PRO A 19 -8.46 0.65 7.95
CA PRO A 19 -8.19 0.97 6.57
C PRO A 19 -7.34 -0.13 5.91
N LYS A 20 -7.73 -0.52 4.70
CA LYS A 20 -6.99 -1.50 3.89
C LYS A 20 -5.57 -1.00 3.61
N LYS A 21 -4.59 -1.87 3.85
CA LYS A 21 -3.17 -1.62 3.56
C LYS A 21 -2.76 -2.37 2.30
N CYS A 22 -1.83 -1.80 1.53
CA CYS A 22 -1.21 -2.54 0.42
C CYS A 22 -0.10 -3.47 0.94
N ILE A 23 0.31 -4.42 0.11
CA ILE A 23 1.31 -5.45 0.44
C ILE A 23 2.67 -4.90 0.93
N LEU A 24 3.01 -3.65 0.61
CA LEU A 24 4.27 -3.02 1.01
C LEU A 24 4.14 -1.93 2.08
N CYS A 25 2.95 -1.70 2.67
CA CYS A 25 2.75 -0.58 3.61
C CYS A 25 3.77 -0.58 4.76
N GLU A 26 4.10 -1.76 5.28
CA GLU A 26 5.00 -1.96 6.43
C GLU A 26 6.38 -2.51 6.01
N VAL A 27 6.62 -2.64 4.70
CA VAL A 27 7.88 -3.17 4.16
C VAL A 27 8.79 -2.03 3.71
N THR A 28 10.06 -2.06 4.12
CA THR A 28 11.09 -1.12 3.66
C THR A 28 11.51 -1.46 2.23
N VAL A 29 11.49 -0.47 1.34
CA VAL A 29 11.90 -0.63 -0.06
C VAL A 29 13.32 -0.11 -0.23
N ASP A 30 14.25 -1.01 -0.58
CA ASP A 30 15.64 -0.68 -0.92
C ASP A 30 15.89 -1.03 -2.40
N TYR A 31 16.70 -0.21 -3.08
CA TYR A 31 17.13 -0.46 -4.46
C TYR A 31 18.03 -1.69 -4.59
N LYS A 32 18.68 -2.11 -3.50
CA LYS A 32 19.54 -3.31 -3.45
C LYS A 32 18.75 -4.62 -3.51
N ASN A 33 17.47 -4.61 -3.14
CA ASN A 33 16.65 -5.81 -3.13
C ASN A 33 16.05 -6.08 -4.51
N THR A 34 16.88 -6.55 -5.45
CA THR A 34 16.48 -6.81 -6.84
C THR A 34 15.35 -7.83 -6.97
N GLN A 35 15.29 -8.81 -6.06
CA GLN A 35 14.22 -9.82 -6.02
C GLN A 35 12.84 -9.20 -5.70
N LEU A 36 12.80 -8.20 -4.81
CA LEU A 36 11.57 -7.47 -4.55
C LEU A 36 11.18 -6.60 -5.74
N LEU A 37 12.14 -5.88 -6.31
CA LEU A 37 11.88 -4.90 -7.38
C LEU A 37 11.43 -5.56 -8.69
N SER A 38 11.98 -6.72 -9.03
CA SER A 38 11.65 -7.46 -10.25
C SER A 38 10.17 -7.87 -10.31
N GLN A 39 9.52 -8.08 -9.16
CA GLN A 39 8.09 -8.40 -9.08
C GLN A 39 7.18 -7.28 -9.61
N PHE A 40 7.69 -6.05 -9.68
CA PHE A 40 6.93 -4.88 -10.13
C PHE A 40 7.27 -4.45 -11.55
N ILE A 41 7.99 -5.31 -12.29
CA ILE A 41 8.46 -5.05 -13.66
C ILE A 41 7.96 -6.16 -14.58
N SER A 42 7.61 -5.79 -15.81
CA SER A 42 7.28 -6.76 -16.86
C SER A 42 8.51 -7.58 -17.25
N PRO A 43 8.45 -8.93 -17.16
CA PRO A 43 9.59 -9.79 -17.50
C PRO A 43 9.98 -9.72 -18.98
N HIS A 44 9.04 -9.33 -19.86
CA HIS A 44 9.28 -9.26 -21.30
C HIS A 44 9.73 -7.88 -21.79
N THR A 45 9.29 -6.80 -21.13
CA THR A 45 9.50 -5.42 -21.63
C THR A 45 10.32 -4.54 -20.71
N GLY A 46 10.58 -4.96 -19.47
CA GLY A 46 11.24 -4.12 -18.47
C GLY A 46 10.39 -2.92 -18.01
N ARG A 47 9.13 -2.81 -18.45
CA ARG A 47 8.23 -1.72 -18.06
C ARG A 47 7.76 -1.92 -16.62
N ILE A 48 7.82 -0.86 -15.82
CA ILE A 48 7.30 -0.85 -14.44
C ILE A 48 5.76 -0.88 -14.49
N TYR A 49 5.15 -1.80 -13.77
CA TYR A 49 3.69 -1.91 -13.71
C TYR A 49 3.06 -0.69 -13.02
N GLY A 50 1.89 -0.27 -13.52
CA GLY A 50 1.13 0.83 -12.96
C GLY A 50 0.37 0.44 -11.69
N ARG A 51 -0.08 1.45 -10.93
CA ARG A 51 -0.78 1.27 -9.65
C ARG A 51 -2.03 0.36 -9.73
N HIS A 52 -2.74 0.40 -10.86
CA HIS A 52 -3.92 -0.45 -11.08
C HIS A 52 -3.59 -1.94 -11.19
N ILE A 53 -2.34 -2.28 -11.51
CA ILE A 53 -1.84 -3.67 -11.56
C ILE A 53 -1.20 -4.04 -10.23
N THR A 54 -0.32 -3.18 -9.70
CA THR A 54 0.46 -3.49 -8.49
C THR A 54 -0.36 -3.44 -7.20
N GLY A 55 -1.51 -2.75 -7.20
CA GLY A 55 -2.35 -2.58 -6.01
C GLY A 55 -1.69 -1.78 -4.88
N LEU A 56 -0.57 -1.11 -5.15
CA LEU A 56 0.16 -0.37 -4.13
C LEU A 56 -0.51 0.95 -3.76
N CYS A 57 -0.31 1.41 -2.52
CA CYS A 57 -0.62 2.78 -2.17
C CYS A 57 0.33 3.74 -2.92
N GLY A 58 -0.11 4.97 -3.20
CA GLY A 58 0.69 5.92 -4.01
C GLY A 58 2.09 6.17 -3.46
N ARG A 59 2.24 6.17 -2.11
CA ARG A 59 3.53 6.31 -1.44
C ARG A 59 4.49 5.17 -1.80
N LYS A 60 4.04 3.91 -1.72
CA LYS A 60 4.86 2.73 -2.02
C LYS A 60 5.11 2.56 -3.52
N GLN A 61 4.13 2.89 -4.38
CA GLN A 61 4.35 2.92 -5.83
C GLN A 61 5.49 3.88 -6.20
N LYS A 62 5.50 5.10 -5.64
CA LYS A 62 6.56 6.09 -5.89
C LYS A 62 7.93 5.59 -5.38
N ALA A 63 7.95 4.94 -4.21
CA ALA A 63 9.17 4.35 -3.66
C ALA A 63 9.74 3.25 -4.56
N ILE A 64 8.89 2.32 -5.02
CA ILE A 64 9.26 1.24 -5.94
C ILE A 64 9.80 1.81 -7.26
N SER A 65 9.09 2.76 -7.89
CA SER A 65 9.55 3.37 -9.13
C SER A 65 10.91 4.07 -8.98
N LYS A 66 11.17 4.73 -7.84
CA LYS A 66 12.47 5.36 -7.55
C LYS A 66 13.57 4.32 -7.34
N ALA A 67 13.28 3.26 -6.58
CA ALA A 67 14.23 2.19 -6.30
C ALA A 67 14.63 1.43 -7.58
N ILE A 68 13.67 1.08 -8.44
CA ILE A 68 13.92 0.44 -9.74
C ILE A 68 14.82 1.32 -10.61
N LYS A 69 14.46 2.59 -10.81
CA LYS A 69 15.26 3.52 -11.62
C LYS A 69 16.68 3.67 -11.07
N ARG A 70 16.83 3.67 -9.74
CA ARG A 70 18.12 3.75 -9.08
C ARG A 70 18.95 2.48 -9.28
N ALA A 71 18.32 1.30 -9.21
CA ALA A 71 18.97 0.01 -9.45
C ALA A 71 19.37 -0.21 -10.92
N HIS A 72 18.75 0.49 -11.88
CA HIS A 72 19.17 0.44 -13.29
C HIS A 72 20.39 1.31 -13.61
N ILE A 73 20.72 2.28 -12.75
CA ILE A 73 21.80 3.26 -13.01
C ILE A 73 23.09 2.88 -12.28
N MET A 74 22.99 2.31 -11.07
CA MET A 74 24.13 1.81 -10.31
C MET A 74 24.45 0.37 -10.68
#